data_AF-A0A937QLB6-F1
#
_entry.id   AF-A0A937QLB6-F1
#
_cell.length_a   1.000
_cell.length_b   1.000
_cell.length_c   1.000
_cell.angle_alpha   90.00
_cell.angle_beta   90.00
_cell.angle_gamma   90.00
#
_symmetry.space_group_name_H-M   'P 1'
#
loop_
_entity.id
_entity.type
_entity.pdbx_description
1 polymer ?
#
loop_
_entity_poly.entity_id
_entity_poly.type
_entity_poly.pdbx_seq_one_letter_code
_entity_poly.pdbx_strand_id
1 'polypeptide(L)'
;MTLTSEHIAEIERLINRLKKWREGDMPRAIKDFTRYIQLIRFVEPQANVVLMDLSAGMPEAVRVIHVKLQELLRKASQVDILKQEDAYAARIEDVNLLRLARDFVLMLERIAKNTGNDTLTLNDAEHGLDDAEQDIIEAIGNEALTGEKLAKKAGRPYNFKFKSSLSGLRKRGILGNKKPGYFLEPEYEFLLKK
;
A
#
# COMPACT_ATOMS: atom_id res chain seq x y z
N MET A 1 6.39 -9.87 21.95
CA MET A 1 6.05 -8.67 22.76
C MET A 1 4.89 -7.96 22.10
N THR A 2 3.94 -7.45 22.88
CA THR A 2 2.81 -6.65 22.37
C THR A 2 3.20 -5.18 22.27
N LEU A 3 2.58 -4.45 21.34
CA LEU A 3 2.70 -2.99 21.26
C LEU A 3 2.23 -2.34 22.57
N THR A 4 2.99 -1.37 23.08
CA THR A 4 2.52 -0.50 24.16
C THR A 4 1.52 0.51 23.58
N SER A 5 0.68 1.07 24.45
CA SER A 5 -0.23 2.17 24.08
C SER A 5 0.52 3.38 23.50
N GLU A 6 1.76 3.61 23.96
CA GLU A 6 2.63 4.67 23.48
C GLU A 6 3.12 4.40 22.05
N HIS A 7 3.52 3.17 21.73
CA HIS A 7 3.89 2.79 20.36
C HIS A 7 2.71 2.93 19.38
N ILE A 8 1.49 2.57 19.81
CA ILE A 8 0.28 2.72 18.99
C ILE A 8 0.01 4.21 18.71
N ALA A 9 0.11 5.06 19.73
CA ALA A 9 -0.11 6.50 19.59
C ALA A 9 0.87 7.14 18.59
N GLU A 10 2.14 6.73 18.58
CA GLU A 10 3.13 7.25 17.63
C GLU A 10 2.85 6.78 16.18
N ILE A 11 2.47 5.52 16.00
CA ILE A 11 2.03 5.01 14.69
C ILE A 11 0.80 5.78 14.19
N GLU A 12 -0.19 6.03 15.04
CA GLU A 12 -1.38 6.80 14.69
C GLU A 12 -1.07 8.25 14.29
N ARG A 13 -0.11 8.88 14.97
CA ARG A 13 0.36 10.22 14.59
C ARG A 13 1.02 10.21 13.22
N LEU A 14 1.85 9.22 12.92
CA LEU A 14 2.48 9.05 11.61
C LEU A 14 1.42 8.82 10.51
N ILE A 15 0.44 7.95 10.75
CA ILE A 15 -0.69 7.71 9.84
C ILE A 15 -1.43 9.01 9.53
N ASN A 16 -1.79 9.77 10.56
CA ASN A 16 -2.51 11.03 10.40
C ASN A 16 -1.71 12.02 9.56
N ARG A 17 -0.39 12.09 9.77
CA ARG A 17 0.48 13.00 9.01
C ARG A 17 0.61 12.59 7.55
N LEU A 18 0.76 11.30 7.26
CA LEU A 18 0.79 10.77 5.90
C LEU A 18 -0.53 11.03 5.16
N LYS A 19 -1.68 10.86 5.82
CA LYS A 19 -3.00 11.20 5.25
C LYS A 19 -3.10 12.67 4.90
N LYS A 20 -2.78 13.56 5.85
CA LYS A 20 -2.78 15.02 5.64
C LYS A 20 -1.85 15.44 4.51
N TRP A 21 -0.65 14.88 4.45
CA TRP A 21 0.30 15.12 3.37
C TRP A 21 -0.27 14.72 2.00
N ARG A 22 -0.85 13.52 1.91
CA ARG A 22 -1.45 12.99 0.67
C ARG A 22 -2.62 13.85 0.19
N GLU A 23 -3.45 14.30 1.13
CA GLU A 23 -4.64 15.13 0.89
C GLU A 23 -4.29 16.61 0.62
N GLY A 24 -3.05 17.03 0.89
CA GLY A 24 -2.61 18.43 0.75
C GLY A 24 -2.99 19.32 1.95
N ASP A 25 -3.47 18.72 3.04
CA ASP A 25 -3.89 19.36 4.28
C ASP A 25 -2.75 19.51 5.28
N MET A 26 -1.58 19.94 4.79
CA MET A 26 -0.43 20.25 5.62
C MET A 26 -0.57 21.63 6.30
N PRO A 27 0.05 21.86 7.46
CA PRO A 27 0.07 23.18 8.11
C PRO A 27 0.59 24.27 7.16
N ARG A 28 0.05 25.49 7.28
CA ARG A 28 0.41 26.62 6.39
C ARG A 28 1.92 26.86 6.30
N ALA A 29 2.64 26.74 7.42
CA ALA A 29 4.10 26.89 7.48
C ALA A 29 4.89 25.89 6.60
N ILE A 30 4.23 24.84 6.11
CA ILE A 30 4.82 23.76 5.33
C ILE A 30 4.21 23.70 3.91
N LYS A 31 3.08 24.38 3.66
CA LYS A 31 2.38 24.38 2.37
C LYS A 31 3.20 24.98 1.23
N ASP A 32 4.12 25.89 1.55
CA ASP A 32 4.97 26.56 0.55
C ASP A 32 6.06 25.64 -0.02
N PHE A 33 6.32 24.51 0.65
CA PHE A 33 7.22 23.48 0.12
C PHE A 33 6.49 22.56 -0.85
N THR A 34 7.22 22.07 -1.88
CA THR A 34 6.70 21.04 -2.77
C THR A 34 6.32 19.79 -1.96
N ARG A 35 5.31 19.05 -2.43
CA ARG A 35 4.83 17.83 -1.76
C ARG A 35 5.97 16.82 -1.48
N TYR A 36 7.01 16.75 -2.31
CA TYR A 36 8.16 15.88 -2.08
C TYR A 36 9.06 16.38 -0.94
N ILE A 37 9.34 17.68 -0.90
CA ILE A 37 10.08 18.30 0.19
C ILE A 37 9.31 18.16 1.51
N GLN A 38 7.97 18.22 1.47
CA GLN A 38 7.14 17.97 2.65
C GLN A 38 7.34 16.56 3.21
N LEU A 39 7.44 15.56 2.32
CA LEU A 39 7.68 14.16 2.71
C LEU A 39 9.05 14.00 3.38
N ILE A 40 10.10 14.52 2.75
CA ILE A 40 11.48 14.38 3.22
C ILE A 40 11.70 15.16 4.53
N ARG A 41 11.28 16.43 4.60
CA ARG A 41 11.63 17.28 5.74
C ARG A 41 10.72 17.12 6.96
N PHE A 42 9.53 16.55 6.80
CA PHE A 42 8.54 16.54 7.87
C PHE A 42 7.90 15.19 8.15
N VAL A 43 7.87 14.26 7.19
CA VAL A 43 7.31 12.91 7.39
C VAL A 43 8.42 11.93 7.77
N GLU A 44 9.57 11.97 7.09
CA GLU A 44 10.73 11.12 7.40
C GLU A 44 11.19 11.19 8.87
N PRO A 45 11.38 12.37 9.48
CA PRO A 45 11.89 12.42 10.86
C PRO A 45 10.93 11.75 11.85
N GLN A 46 9.63 11.91 11.64
CA GLN A 46 8.62 11.28 12.49
C GLN A 46 8.56 9.77 12.26
N ALA A 47 8.69 9.31 11.01
CA ALA A 47 8.76 7.88 10.72
C ALA A 47 10.00 7.24 11.35
N ASN A 48 11.13 7.94 11.40
CA ASN A 48 12.34 7.46 12.10
C ASN A 48 12.16 7.35 13.61
N VAL A 49 11.42 8.27 14.26
CA VAL A 49 11.05 8.15 15.67
C VAL A 49 10.21 6.89 15.90
N VAL A 50 9.17 6.68 15.08
CA VAL A 50 8.34 5.47 15.16
C VAL A 50 9.16 4.19 14.97
N LEU A 51 10.12 4.18 14.03
CA LEU A 51 11.01 3.04 13.81
C LEU A 51 11.93 2.75 15.00
N MET A 52 12.45 3.80 15.65
CA MET A 52 13.27 3.67 16.86
C MET A 52 12.45 3.05 18.00
N ASP A 53 11.25 3.55 18.25
CA ASP A 53 10.39 3.05 19.33
C ASP A 53 9.95 1.60 19.10
N LEU A 54 9.64 1.25 17.85
CA LEU A 54 9.25 -0.12 17.48
C LEU A 54 10.42 -1.11 17.51
N SER A 55 11.66 -0.65 17.43
CA SER A 55 12.85 -1.51 17.33
C SER A 55 13.06 -2.38 18.57
N ALA A 56 12.60 -1.91 19.74
CA ALA A 56 12.70 -2.64 21.00
C ALA A 56 11.69 -3.80 21.12
N GLY A 57 10.58 -3.74 20.38
CA GLY A 57 9.45 -4.66 20.55
C GLY A 57 9.08 -5.52 19.35
N MET A 58 9.34 -5.05 18.12
CA MET A 58 8.98 -5.73 16.86
C MET A 58 10.01 -5.46 15.74
N PRO A 59 11.22 -6.02 15.84
CA PRO A 59 12.30 -5.75 14.88
C PRO A 59 11.96 -6.16 13.44
N GLU A 60 11.13 -7.19 13.25
CA GLU A 60 10.66 -7.62 11.93
C GLU A 60 9.73 -6.58 11.28
N ALA A 61 8.80 -6.00 12.06
CA ALA A 61 7.91 -4.95 11.60
C ALA A 61 8.67 -3.65 11.29
N VAL A 62 9.71 -3.35 12.07
CA VAL A 62 10.61 -2.20 11.81
C VAL A 62 11.30 -2.32 10.47
N ARG A 63 11.83 -3.50 10.14
CA ARG A 63 12.46 -3.72 8.83
C ARG A 63 11.48 -3.45 7.69
N VAL A 64 10.26 -3.94 7.83
CA VAL A 64 9.17 -3.74 6.85
C VAL A 64 8.82 -2.25 6.68
N ILE A 65 8.57 -1.55 7.79
CA ILE A 65 8.22 -0.12 7.77
C ILE A 65 9.38 0.69 7.17
N HIS A 66 10.61 0.36 7.54
CA HIS A 66 11.80 1.07 7.06
C HIS A 66 11.96 0.93 5.55
N VAL A 67 11.85 -0.28 5.00
CA VAL A 67 11.94 -0.50 3.54
C VAL A 67 10.89 0.32 2.80
N LYS A 68 9.64 0.33 3.29
CA LYS A 68 8.57 1.10 2.65
C LYS A 68 8.72 2.60 2.76
N LEU A 69 9.21 3.09 3.88
CA LEU A 69 9.58 4.49 4.02
C LEU A 69 10.65 4.88 3.00
N GLN A 70 11.71 4.08 2.87
CA GLN A 70 12.78 4.35 1.91
C GLN A 70 12.29 4.30 0.46
N GLU A 71 11.39 3.37 0.12
CA GLU A 71 10.76 3.31 -1.19
C GLU A 71 9.96 4.59 -1.50
N LEU A 72 9.19 5.07 -0.52
CA LEU A 72 8.39 6.29 -0.63
C LEU A 72 9.27 7.54 -0.81
N LEU A 73 10.35 7.65 -0.03
CA LEU A 73 11.30 8.78 -0.12
C LEU A 73 12.03 8.78 -1.46
N ARG A 74 12.49 7.61 -1.92
CA ARG A 74 13.13 7.47 -3.24
C ARG A 74 12.19 7.91 -4.36
N LYS A 75 10.92 7.50 -4.31
CA LYS A 75 9.92 7.90 -5.31
C LYS A 75 9.63 9.40 -5.27
N ALA A 76 9.55 9.99 -4.09
CA ALA A 76 9.39 11.44 -3.97
C ALA A 76 10.56 12.20 -4.62
N SER A 77 11.79 11.75 -4.42
CA SER A 77 12.96 12.31 -5.09
C SER A 77 12.91 12.13 -6.60
N GLN A 78 12.45 10.98 -7.11
CA GLN A 78 12.32 10.74 -8.56
C GLN A 78 11.31 11.69 -9.21
N VAL A 79 10.17 11.94 -8.56
CA VAL A 79 9.19 12.89 -9.10
C VAL A 79 9.75 14.31 -9.11
N ASP A 80 10.51 14.70 -8.09
CA ASP A 80 11.12 16.02 -8.03
C ASP A 80 12.14 16.25 -9.16
N ILE A 81 12.96 15.25 -9.48
CA ILE A 81 13.88 15.26 -10.62
C ILE A 81 13.08 15.34 -11.93
N LEU A 82 12.11 14.45 -12.13
CA LEU A 82 11.33 14.39 -13.37
C LEU A 82 10.55 15.67 -13.64
N LYS A 83 10.13 16.42 -12.61
CA LYS A 83 9.46 17.71 -12.82
C LYS A 83 10.30 18.73 -13.56
N GLN A 84 11.63 18.60 -13.52
CA GLN A 84 12.55 19.48 -14.22
C GLN A 84 12.81 19.03 -15.67
N GLU A 85 12.60 17.74 -15.97
CA GLU A 85 13.01 17.10 -17.22
C GLU A 85 11.82 16.71 -18.12
N ASP A 86 10.78 16.11 -17.54
CA ASP A 86 9.60 15.59 -18.24
C ASP A 86 8.34 15.70 -17.36
N ALA A 87 7.52 16.70 -17.67
CA ALA A 87 6.29 16.97 -16.93
C ALA A 87 5.23 15.86 -17.06
N TYR A 88 5.24 15.07 -18.13
CA TYR A 88 4.29 13.97 -18.31
C TYR A 88 4.71 12.75 -17.48
N ALA A 89 5.98 12.37 -17.55
CA ALA A 89 6.54 11.30 -16.71
C ALA A 89 6.42 11.64 -15.22
N ALA A 90 6.65 12.91 -14.85
CA ALA A 90 6.49 13.38 -13.48
C ALA A 90 5.06 13.19 -12.95
N ARG A 91 4.02 13.39 -13.79
CA ARG A 91 2.63 13.18 -13.39
C ARG A 91 2.33 11.72 -13.12
N ILE A 92 2.83 10.81 -13.96
CA ILE A 92 2.66 9.36 -13.76
C ILE A 92 3.34 8.94 -12.45
N GLU A 93 4.56 9.40 -12.22
CA GLU A 93 5.28 9.07 -11.00
C GLU A 93 4.67 9.71 -9.75
N ASP A 94 4.04 10.89 -9.85
CA ASP A 94 3.28 11.48 -8.75
C ASP A 94 2.10 10.60 -8.33
N VAL A 95 1.37 10.02 -9.31
CA VAL A 95 0.30 9.06 -9.03
C VAL A 95 0.85 7.80 -8.35
N ASN A 96 1.96 7.26 -8.84
CA ASN A 96 2.64 6.11 -8.23
C ASN A 96 3.07 6.39 -6.78
N LEU A 97 3.58 7.60 -6.51
CA LEU A 97 3.96 8.04 -5.19
C LEU A 97 2.76 8.11 -4.23
N LEU A 98 1.64 8.69 -4.67
CA LEU A 98 0.42 8.77 -3.85
C LEU A 98 -0.17 7.38 -3.55
N ARG A 99 -0.04 6.44 -4.49
CA ARG A 99 -0.41 5.03 -4.27
C ARG A 99 0.49 4.39 -3.20
N LEU A 100 1.81 4.52 -3.32
CA LEU A 100 2.75 3.99 -2.32
C LEU A 100 2.48 4.55 -0.92
N ALA A 101 2.15 5.84 -0.81
CA ALA A 101 1.81 6.44 0.47
C ALA A 101 0.50 5.87 1.05
N ARG A 102 -0.50 5.60 0.21
CA ARG A 102 -1.73 4.94 0.65
C ARG A 102 -1.45 3.53 1.15
N ASP A 103 -0.66 2.75 0.44
CA ASP A 103 -0.32 1.39 0.82
C ASP A 103 0.46 1.37 2.14
N PHE A 104 1.38 2.33 2.30
CA PHE A 104 2.13 2.49 3.54
C PHE A 104 1.22 2.87 4.72
N VAL A 105 0.24 3.76 4.52
CA VAL A 105 -0.76 4.08 5.55
C VAL A 105 -1.58 2.85 5.95
N LEU A 106 -2.05 2.06 4.98
CA LEU A 106 -2.85 0.86 5.27
C LEU A 106 -2.04 -0.19 6.04
N MET A 107 -0.77 -0.34 5.71
CA MET A 107 0.16 -1.17 6.48
C MET A 107 0.25 -0.69 7.92
N LEU A 108 0.57 0.59 8.14
CA LEU A 108 0.68 1.16 9.49
C LEU A 108 -0.63 1.02 10.28
N GLU A 109 -1.79 1.21 9.65
CA GLU A 109 -3.10 0.99 10.29
C GLU A 109 -3.30 -0.45 10.73
N ARG A 110 -2.81 -1.44 9.96
CA ARG A 110 -2.84 -2.84 10.35
C ARG A 110 -1.95 -3.09 11.57
N ILE A 111 -0.77 -2.49 11.62
CA ILE A 111 0.15 -2.59 12.75
C ILE A 111 -0.50 -2.00 14.01
N ALA A 112 -1.11 -0.82 13.90
CA ALA A 112 -1.81 -0.19 15.03
C ALA A 112 -3.02 -1.01 15.53
N LYS A 113 -3.73 -1.71 14.63
CA LYS A 113 -4.92 -2.52 14.97
C LYS A 113 -4.61 -3.93 15.45
N ASN A 114 -3.51 -4.55 14.99
CA ASN A 114 -3.15 -5.91 15.35
C ASN A 114 -2.30 -5.92 16.63
N THR A 115 -2.96 -5.85 17.79
CA THR A 115 -2.35 -6.04 19.12
C THR A 115 -2.06 -7.51 19.47
N GLY A 116 -1.48 -8.28 18.55
CA GLY A 116 -0.70 -9.48 18.89
C GLY A 116 -1.21 -10.85 18.46
N ASN A 117 -1.40 -11.11 17.15
CA ASN A 117 -1.42 -12.51 16.67
C ASN A 117 -1.04 -12.75 15.21
N ASP A 118 -0.82 -11.72 14.40
CA ASP A 118 -0.34 -11.89 13.01
C ASP A 118 1.10 -11.41 12.91
N THR A 119 2.01 -12.32 12.57
CA THR A 119 3.39 -12.00 12.21
C THR A 119 3.36 -11.11 10.96
N LEU A 120 3.78 -9.85 11.08
CA LEU A 120 4.01 -8.98 9.92
C LEU A 120 5.22 -9.53 9.18
N THR A 121 4.97 -10.25 8.09
CA THR A 121 6.04 -10.75 7.24
C THR A 121 6.41 -9.72 6.19
N LEU A 122 7.63 -9.78 5.64
CA LEU A 122 8.00 -8.97 4.48
C LEU A 122 7.04 -9.20 3.29
N ASN A 123 6.34 -10.34 3.26
CA ASN A 123 5.28 -10.70 2.31
C ASN A 123 3.93 -9.99 2.56
N ASP A 124 3.74 -9.32 3.69
CA ASP A 124 2.57 -8.44 3.92
C ASP A 124 2.82 -7.01 3.42
N ALA A 125 4.08 -6.72 3.06
CA ALA A 125 4.58 -5.39 2.74
C ALA A 125 5.07 -5.28 1.30
N GLU A 126 5.84 -6.25 0.86
CA GLU A 126 5.86 -6.65 -0.53
C GLU A 126 4.69 -7.59 -0.72
N HIS A 127 3.75 -7.34 -1.64
CA HIS A 127 3.04 -8.36 -2.44
C HIS A 127 2.04 -7.58 -3.31
N GLY A 128 2.28 -7.36 -4.61
CA GLY A 128 2.82 -8.38 -5.51
C GLY A 128 1.95 -9.62 -5.33
N LEU A 129 0.84 -9.68 -6.06
CA LEU A 129 -0.20 -10.72 -5.96
C LEU A 129 0.39 -12.08 -5.54
N ASP A 130 -0.16 -12.71 -4.49
CA ASP A 130 0.24 -14.09 -4.17
C ASP A 130 -0.08 -15.03 -5.35
N ASP A 131 0.49 -16.24 -5.43
CA ASP A 131 0.29 -17.12 -6.60
C ASP A 131 -1.19 -17.36 -6.93
N ALA A 132 -2.06 -17.44 -5.91
CA ALA A 132 -3.49 -17.66 -6.13
C ALA A 132 -4.17 -16.38 -6.64
N GLU A 133 -3.76 -15.22 -6.15
CA GLU A 133 -4.21 -13.91 -6.59
C GLU A 133 -3.71 -13.58 -8.00
N GLN A 134 -2.47 -13.93 -8.33
CA GLN A 134 -1.89 -13.81 -9.66
C GLN A 134 -2.67 -14.66 -10.66
N ASP A 135 -2.93 -15.93 -10.33
CA ASP A 135 -3.76 -16.80 -11.16
C ASP A 135 -5.18 -16.25 -11.35
N ILE A 136 -5.74 -15.61 -10.31
CA ILE A 136 -7.04 -14.95 -10.38
C ILE A 136 -7.01 -13.76 -11.34
N ILE A 137 -5.96 -12.92 -11.27
CA ILE A 137 -5.82 -11.75 -12.16
C ILE A 137 -5.55 -12.18 -13.60
N GLU A 138 -4.72 -13.19 -13.83
CA GLU A 138 -4.49 -13.74 -15.17
C GLU A 138 -5.76 -14.38 -15.75
N ALA A 139 -6.52 -15.11 -14.92
CA ALA A 139 -7.78 -15.71 -15.34
C ALA A 139 -8.86 -14.68 -15.65
N ILE A 140 -8.93 -13.57 -14.90
CA ILE A 140 -9.95 -12.54 -15.14
C ILE A 140 -9.70 -11.78 -16.44
N GLY A 141 -8.44 -11.46 -16.73
CA GLY A 141 -8.08 -10.67 -17.89
C GLY A 141 -8.85 -9.36 -17.94
N ASN A 142 -9.42 -9.05 -19.12
CA ASN A 142 -10.29 -7.90 -19.34
C ASN A 142 -11.79 -8.24 -19.26
N GLU A 143 -12.14 -9.41 -18.71
CA GLU A 143 -13.53 -9.88 -18.65
C GLU A 143 -14.16 -9.66 -17.27
N ALA A 144 -15.50 -9.65 -17.23
CA ALA A 144 -16.25 -9.73 -15.98
C ALA A 144 -16.71 -11.19 -15.75
N LEU A 145 -16.27 -11.82 -14.66
CA LEU A 145 -16.52 -13.23 -14.38
C LEU A 145 -17.09 -13.48 -12.99
N THR A 146 -18.02 -14.43 -12.86
CA THR A 146 -18.48 -14.90 -11.55
C THR A 146 -17.37 -15.67 -10.84
N GLY A 147 -17.40 -15.72 -9.51
CA GLY A 147 -16.37 -16.41 -8.72
C GLY A 147 -16.18 -17.87 -9.13
N GLU A 148 -17.25 -18.58 -9.50
CA GLU A 148 -17.19 -19.97 -9.98
C GLU A 148 -16.51 -20.09 -11.34
N LYS A 149 -16.84 -19.21 -12.30
CA LYS A 149 -16.19 -19.19 -13.61
C LYS A 149 -14.72 -18.83 -13.48
N LEU A 150 -14.41 -17.89 -12.59
CA LEU A 150 -13.05 -17.46 -12.33
C LEU A 150 -12.20 -18.58 -11.71
N ALA A 151 -12.75 -19.32 -10.73
CA ALA A 151 -12.07 -20.46 -10.15
C ALA A 151 -11.74 -21.53 -11.20
N LYS A 152 -12.72 -21.83 -12.07
CA LYS A 152 -12.52 -22.76 -13.19
C LYS A 152 -11.43 -22.29 -14.14
N LYS A 153 -11.43 -21.00 -14.50
CA LYS A 153 -10.45 -20.41 -15.44
C LYS A 153 -9.05 -20.31 -14.83
N ALA A 154 -8.96 -20.08 -13.52
CA ALA A 154 -7.72 -20.11 -12.75
C ALA A 154 -7.22 -21.53 -12.42
N GLY A 155 -7.91 -22.58 -12.85
CA GLY A 155 -7.53 -23.97 -12.54
C GLY A 155 -7.61 -24.33 -11.05
N ARG A 156 -8.41 -23.60 -10.27
CA ARG A 156 -8.47 -23.72 -8.80
C ARG A 156 -9.87 -24.13 -8.30
N PRO A 157 -9.96 -24.87 -7.19
CA PRO A 157 -11.24 -25.20 -6.59
C PRO A 157 -11.91 -23.96 -5.98
N TYR A 158 -13.22 -23.81 -6.20
CA TYR A 158 -14.01 -22.71 -5.62
C TYR A 158 -14.33 -22.94 -4.13
N ASN A 159 -13.29 -22.91 -3.29
CA ASN A 159 -13.36 -23.18 -1.86
C ASN A 159 -13.19 -21.91 -1.00
N PHE A 160 -13.15 -22.06 0.33
CA PHE A 160 -12.99 -20.93 1.26
C PHE A 160 -11.72 -20.12 0.97
N LYS A 161 -10.60 -20.77 0.63
CA LYS A 161 -9.33 -20.09 0.32
C LYS A 161 -9.49 -19.20 -0.92
N PHE A 162 -10.06 -19.74 -2.00
CA PHE A 162 -10.31 -18.96 -3.23
C PHE A 162 -11.25 -17.76 -2.97
N LYS A 163 -12.31 -17.97 -2.19
CA LYS A 163 -13.21 -16.88 -1.77
C LYS A 163 -12.50 -15.82 -0.91
N SER A 164 -11.55 -16.24 -0.07
CA SER A 164 -10.73 -15.34 0.73
C SER A 164 -9.82 -14.48 -0.15
N SER A 165 -9.16 -15.06 -1.17
CA SER A 165 -8.34 -14.31 -2.14
C SER A 165 -9.19 -13.31 -2.94
N LEU A 166 -10.37 -13.69 -3.42
CA LEU A 166 -11.32 -12.77 -4.06
C LEU A 166 -11.71 -11.60 -3.15
N SER A 167 -12.01 -11.90 -1.88
CA SER A 167 -12.35 -10.89 -0.87
C SER A 167 -11.18 -9.96 -0.58
N GLY A 168 -9.96 -10.50 -0.51
CA GLY A 168 -8.72 -9.75 -0.33
C GLY A 168 -8.45 -8.79 -1.49
N LEU A 169 -8.51 -9.29 -2.73
CA LEU A 169 -8.36 -8.49 -3.95
C LEU A 169 -9.41 -7.38 -4.05
N ARG A 170 -10.67 -7.67 -3.72
CA ARG A 170 -11.74 -6.67 -3.69
C ARG A 170 -11.53 -5.61 -2.60
N LYS A 171 -11.15 -6.02 -1.38
CA LYS A 171 -10.87 -5.07 -0.28
C LYS A 171 -9.71 -4.14 -0.59
N ARG A 172 -8.73 -4.62 -1.36
CA ARG A 172 -7.60 -3.83 -1.87
C ARG A 172 -7.96 -2.94 -3.05
N GLY A 173 -9.17 -3.07 -3.62
CA GLY A 173 -9.61 -2.29 -4.78
C GLY A 173 -9.01 -2.74 -6.11
N ILE A 174 -8.36 -3.91 -6.14
CA ILE A 174 -7.80 -4.49 -7.38
C ILE A 174 -8.93 -5.07 -8.23
N LEU A 175 -9.89 -5.73 -7.58
CA LEU A 175 -11.09 -6.24 -8.24
C LEU A 175 -12.31 -5.39 -7.88
N GLY A 176 -13.03 -4.97 -8.91
CA GLY A 176 -14.39 -4.48 -8.82
C GLY A 176 -15.38 -5.63 -8.75
N ASN A 177 -16.61 -5.35 -8.31
CA ASN A 177 -17.72 -6.31 -8.34
C ASN A 177 -19.00 -5.61 -8.79
N LYS A 178 -19.47 -5.95 -10.00
CA LYS A 178 -20.77 -5.55 -10.53
C LYS A 178 -21.60 -6.81 -10.69
N LYS A 179 -22.84 -6.85 -10.20
CA LYS A 179 -23.69 -8.03 -10.46
C LYS A 179 -23.91 -8.17 -11.98
N PRO A 180 -23.54 -9.29 -12.64
CA PRO A 180 -22.97 -10.53 -12.10
C PRO A 180 -21.47 -10.75 -12.45
N GLY A 181 -20.53 -10.38 -11.57
CA GLY A 181 -19.12 -10.72 -11.74
C GLY A 181 -18.12 -9.80 -11.06
N TYR A 182 -16.93 -10.37 -10.83
CA TYR A 182 -15.72 -9.63 -10.55
C TYR A 182 -15.12 -9.14 -11.87
N PHE A 183 -14.47 -7.99 -11.86
CA PHE A 183 -13.70 -7.45 -12.99
C PHE A 183 -12.43 -6.78 -12.45
N LEU A 184 -11.38 -6.72 -13.27
CA LEU A 184 -10.17 -5.99 -12.93
C LEU A 184 -10.44 -4.49 -13.02
N GLU A 185 -10.10 -3.74 -11.98
CA GLU A 185 -10.23 -2.28 -12.03
C GLU A 185 -9.21 -1.71 -13.03
N PRO A 186 -9.57 -0.69 -13.84
CA PRO A 186 -8.74 -0.18 -14.94
C PRO A 186 -7.32 0.25 -14.50
N GLU A 187 -7.19 0.74 -13.27
CA GLU A 187 -5.93 1.16 -12.66
C GLU A 187 -4.93 0.01 -12.47
N TYR A 188 -5.38 -1.25 -12.61
CA TYR A 188 -4.60 -2.47 -12.38
C TYR A 188 -4.41 -3.32 -13.64
N GLU A 189 -4.80 -2.84 -14.83
CA GLU A 189 -4.59 -3.55 -16.11
C GLU A 189 -3.11 -3.90 -16.37
N PHE A 190 -2.17 -3.14 -15.80
CA PHE A 190 -0.73 -3.43 -15.90
C PHE A 190 -0.31 -4.75 -15.24
N LEU A 191 -1.17 -5.37 -14.42
CA LEU A 191 -0.95 -6.69 -13.81
C LEU A 191 -1.21 -7.85 -14.78
N LEU A 192 -1.87 -7.58 -15.92
CA LEU A 192 -2.01 -8.56 -16.99
C LEU A 192 -0.68 -8.67 -17.74
N LYS A 193 -0.02 -9.82 -17.61
CA LYS A 193 1.15 -10.13 -18.44
C LYS A 193 0.71 -10.14 -19.90
N LYS A 194 1.33 -9.30 -20.73
CA LYS A 194 1.19 -9.35 -22.20
C LYS A 194 1.97 -10.51 -22.78
#